data_AF-A0A8H6BKN0-F1
#
_entry.id   AF-A0A8H6BKN0-F1
#
_cell.length_a   1.000
_cell.length_b   1.000
_cell.length_c   1.000
_cell.angle_alpha   90.00
_cell.angle_beta   90.00
_cell.angle_gamma   90.00
#
_symmetry.space_group_name_H-M   'P 1'
#
loop_
_entity.id
_entity.type
_entity.pdbx_description
1 polymer ?
#
loop_
_entity_poly.entity_id
_entity_poly.type
_entity_poly.pdbx_seq_one_letter_code
_entity_poly.pdbx_strand_id
1 'polypeptide(L)'
;MGKCLTIVKVVGVGSLGICAANYLYSAKLLIPRLLGIEDLGSKRSRSQITGMIMKARTIFWGLGSVATYLFYEAFKCSSAAGKHPYLIYSAIAAPLGLLFNYYWVYDSEAKLLDSCDESDFVYKTVSKPEKTQKPAEEKSSLDDSVYSDLGNAPELQTDAKPTAEQNVKVQNVKVPRVRLSKDQTKTELQNLKIGYLYSGVIIAVGFLISSIGFSGDKY
;
A
#
# COMPACT_ATOMS: atom_id res chain seq x y z
N MET A 1 24.87 -34.36 6.70
CA MET A 1 23.82 -33.37 6.37
C MET A 1 23.47 -33.49 4.88
N GLY A 2 22.20 -33.50 4.52
CA GLY A 2 21.81 -33.51 3.10
C GLY A 2 22.26 -32.23 2.39
N LYS A 3 22.85 -32.33 1.19
CA LYS A 3 23.35 -31.17 0.42
C LYS A 3 22.25 -30.11 0.22
N CYS A 4 21.02 -30.55 -0.03
CA CYS A 4 19.85 -29.68 -0.18
C CYS A 4 19.58 -28.83 1.06
N LEU A 5 19.58 -29.44 2.26
CA LEU A 5 19.32 -28.73 3.52
C LEU A 5 20.41 -27.70 3.85
N THR A 6 21.65 -27.97 3.43
CA THR A 6 22.76 -27.03 3.57
C THR A 6 22.55 -25.79 2.70
N ILE A 7 22.11 -25.98 1.46
CA ILE A 7 21.80 -24.87 0.54
C ILE A 7 20.66 -24.01 1.10
N VAL A 8 19.58 -24.64 1.59
CA VAL A 8 18.44 -23.93 2.20
C VAL A 8 18.90 -23.01 3.36
N LYS A 9 19.75 -23.52 4.25
CA LYS A 9 20.32 -22.72 5.36
C LYS A 9 21.17 -21.56 4.85
N VAL A 10 22.06 -21.79 3.88
CA VAL A 10 22.91 -20.73 3.30
C VAL A 10 22.07 -19.64 2.65
N VAL A 11 21.05 -20.01 1.88
CA VAL A 11 20.14 -19.05 1.24
C VAL A 11 19.33 -18.27 2.29
N GLY A 12 18.89 -18.92 3.36
CA GLY A 12 18.21 -18.26 4.48
C GLY A 12 19.10 -17.23 5.19
N VAL A 13 20.34 -17.62 5.52
CA VAL A 13 21.36 -16.74 6.13
C VAL A 13 21.65 -15.56 5.22
N GLY A 14 21.91 -15.80 3.93
CA GLY A 14 22.18 -14.75 2.96
C GLY A 14 21.00 -13.78 2.79
N SER A 15 19.77 -14.30 2.77
CA SER A 15 18.56 -13.48 2.65
C SER A 15 18.37 -12.55 3.85
N LEU A 16 18.57 -13.04 5.08
CA LEU A 16 18.57 -12.18 6.28
C LEU A 16 19.67 -11.13 6.23
N GLY A 17 20.88 -11.52 5.82
CA GLY A 17 22.03 -10.61 5.72
C GLY A 17 21.78 -9.45 4.75
N ILE A 18 21.28 -9.76 3.54
CA ILE A 18 20.93 -8.74 2.53
C ILE A 18 19.82 -7.82 3.06
N CYS A 19 18.82 -8.40 3.72
CA CYS A 19 17.72 -7.64 4.31
C CYS A 19 18.19 -6.67 5.40
N ALA A 20 19.02 -7.15 6.34
CA ALA A 20 19.62 -6.31 7.39
C ALA A 20 20.50 -5.21 6.80
N ALA A 21 21.36 -5.56 5.84
CA ALA A 21 22.23 -4.61 5.16
C ALA A 21 21.43 -3.50 4.47
N ASN A 22 20.30 -3.83 3.81
CA ASN A 22 19.46 -2.84 3.16
C ASN A 22 18.88 -1.79 4.13
N TYR A 23 18.39 -2.21 5.30
CA TYR A 23 17.89 -1.29 6.33
C TYR A 23 19.00 -0.43 6.92
N LEU A 24 20.13 -1.04 7.27
CA LEU A 24 21.27 -0.32 7.83
C LEU A 24 21.87 0.68 6.83
N TYR A 25 22.01 0.28 5.56
CA TYR A 25 22.44 1.14 4.46
C TYR A 25 21.46 2.31 4.27
N SER A 26 20.16 2.03 4.31
CA SER A 26 19.13 3.06 4.19
C SER A 26 19.20 4.07 5.34
N ALA A 27 19.38 3.61 6.59
CA ALA A 27 19.49 4.46 7.77
C ALA A 27 20.79 5.28 7.83
N LYS A 28 21.93 4.70 7.43
CA LYS A 28 23.25 5.34 7.60
C LYS A 28 23.68 6.21 6.42
N LEU A 29 23.22 5.90 5.21
CA LEU A 29 23.72 6.55 3.99
C LEU A 29 22.60 7.24 3.19
N LEU A 30 21.52 6.53 2.82
CA LEU A 30 20.47 7.12 1.99
C LEU A 30 19.71 8.22 2.71
N ILE A 31 19.21 7.96 3.91
CA ILE A 31 18.39 8.92 4.64
C ILE A 31 19.19 10.20 4.98
N PRO A 32 20.44 10.12 5.48
CA PRO A 32 21.26 11.32 5.67
C PRO A 32 21.53 12.08 4.37
N ARG A 33 21.71 11.40 3.25
CA ARG A 33 21.87 12.03 1.93
C ARG A 33 20.61 12.80 1.52
N LEU A 34 19.43 12.26 1.80
CA LEU A 34 18.14 12.92 1.54
C LEU A 34 17.92 14.13 2.48
N LEU A 35 18.37 14.05 3.73
CA LEU A 35 18.33 15.14 4.69
C LEU A 35 19.24 16.33 4.30
N GLY A 36 20.27 16.10 3.49
CA GLY A 36 21.19 17.13 3.01
C GLY A 36 20.66 17.94 1.80
N ILE A 37 19.49 17.63 1.27
CA ILE A 37 18.90 18.35 0.14
C ILE A 37 18.18 19.61 0.66
N GLU A 38 18.51 20.79 0.16
CA GLU A 38 17.87 22.06 0.62
C GLU A 38 16.37 22.12 0.27
N ASP A 39 15.96 21.51 -0.84
CA ASP A 39 14.56 21.46 -1.26
C ASP A 39 13.92 20.07 -1.15
N LEU A 40 13.66 19.65 0.10
CA LEU A 40 12.87 18.44 0.41
C LEU A 40 11.42 18.51 -0.11
N GLY A 41 10.92 19.71 -0.40
CA GLY A 41 9.58 19.93 -0.93
C GLY A 41 9.44 19.62 -2.42
N SER A 42 10.55 19.48 -3.15
CA SER A 42 10.51 19.25 -4.60
C SER A 42 9.90 17.89 -4.96
N LYS A 43 9.19 17.83 -6.11
CA LYS A 43 8.63 16.56 -6.64
C LYS A 43 9.71 15.49 -6.81
N ARG A 44 10.94 15.88 -7.16
CA ARG A 44 12.08 14.97 -7.34
C ARG A 44 12.52 14.34 -6.03
N SER A 45 12.72 15.15 -4.98
CA SER A 45 13.10 14.67 -3.65
C SER A 45 12.06 13.71 -3.08
N ARG A 46 10.78 14.06 -3.24
CA ARG A 46 9.64 13.22 -2.83
C ARG A 46 9.62 11.87 -3.54
N SER A 47 9.74 11.85 -4.87
CA SER A 47 9.84 10.61 -5.64
C SER A 47 11.02 9.72 -5.20
N GLN A 48 12.15 10.32 -4.85
CA GLN A 48 13.30 9.59 -4.31
C GLN A 48 13.02 8.96 -2.93
N ILE A 49 12.36 9.70 -2.02
CA ILE A 49 11.96 9.20 -0.69
C ILE A 49 10.98 8.03 -0.85
N THR A 50 9.92 8.22 -1.63
CA THR A 50 8.93 7.16 -1.91
C THR A 50 9.57 5.94 -2.55
N GLY A 51 10.43 6.14 -3.57
CA GLY A 51 11.12 5.06 -4.24
C GLY A 51 12.04 4.27 -3.31
N MET A 52 12.71 4.94 -2.36
CA MET A 52 13.50 4.28 -1.32
C MET A 52 12.61 3.45 -0.38
N ILE A 53 11.55 4.03 0.16
CA ILE A 53 10.64 3.34 1.10
C ILE A 53 10.02 2.11 0.43
N MET A 54 9.53 2.25 -0.80
CA MET A 54 8.95 1.14 -1.56
C MET A 54 9.97 0.02 -1.81
N LYS A 55 11.19 0.36 -2.22
CA LYS A 55 12.27 -0.65 -2.38
C LYS A 55 12.60 -1.34 -1.07
N ALA A 56 12.72 -0.59 0.03
CA ALA A 56 13.01 -1.16 1.35
C ALA A 56 11.92 -2.14 1.79
N ARG A 57 10.63 -1.77 1.61
CA ARG A 57 9.50 -2.66 1.85
C ARG A 57 9.58 -3.91 0.96
N THR A 58 9.69 -3.76 -0.35
CA THR A 58 9.72 -4.92 -1.26
C THR A 58 10.84 -5.90 -0.91
N ILE A 59 12.03 -5.39 -0.58
CA ILE A 59 13.17 -6.20 -0.13
C ILE A 59 12.83 -6.93 1.18
N PHE A 60 12.26 -6.23 2.16
CA PHE A 60 11.89 -6.82 3.45
C PHE A 60 10.82 -7.91 3.31
N TRP A 61 9.73 -7.60 2.63
CA TRP A 61 8.63 -8.53 2.40
C TRP A 61 9.08 -9.74 1.58
N GLY A 62 9.95 -9.54 0.57
CA GLY A 62 10.51 -10.62 -0.24
C GLY A 62 11.52 -11.47 0.54
N LEU A 63 12.67 -10.89 0.87
CA LEU A 63 13.78 -11.64 1.48
C LEU A 63 13.50 -12.07 2.92
N GLY A 64 12.76 -11.26 3.70
CA GLY A 64 12.41 -11.59 5.08
C GLY A 64 11.43 -12.77 5.17
N SER A 65 10.41 -12.81 4.30
CA SER A 65 9.46 -13.94 4.26
C SER A 65 10.15 -15.21 3.78
N VAL A 66 10.94 -15.12 2.71
CA VAL A 66 11.72 -16.25 2.17
C VAL A 66 12.68 -16.78 3.23
N ALA A 67 13.42 -15.93 3.93
CA ALA A 67 14.33 -16.37 4.98
C ALA A 67 13.60 -17.13 6.10
N THR A 68 12.51 -16.55 6.60
CA THR A 68 11.68 -17.17 7.66
C THR A 68 11.18 -18.55 7.24
N TYR A 69 10.67 -18.65 6.02
CA TYR A 69 10.18 -19.91 5.46
C TYR A 69 11.30 -20.95 5.31
N LEU A 70 12.46 -20.56 4.79
CA LEU A 70 13.61 -21.45 4.62
C LEU A 70 14.14 -21.96 5.96
N PHE A 71 14.20 -21.12 7.00
CA PHE A 71 14.62 -21.56 8.34
C PHE A 71 13.60 -22.50 8.99
N TYR A 72 12.31 -22.23 8.79
CA TYR A 72 11.24 -23.10 9.26
C TYR A 72 11.29 -24.48 8.58
N GLU A 73 11.42 -24.52 7.25
CA GLU A 73 11.56 -25.77 6.50
C GLU A 73 12.84 -26.51 6.88
N ALA A 74 13.96 -25.79 7.04
CA ALA A 74 15.21 -26.38 7.51
C ALA A 74 15.05 -27.02 8.90
N PHE A 75 14.29 -26.42 9.82
CA PHE A 75 14.03 -26.99 11.13
C PHE A 75 13.14 -28.25 11.04
N LYS A 76 12.07 -28.19 10.25
CA LYS A 76 11.11 -29.29 10.10
C LYS A 76 11.73 -30.51 9.42
N CYS A 77 12.51 -30.29 8.36
CA CYS A 77 13.14 -31.33 7.56
C CYS A 77 14.46 -31.86 8.14
N SER A 78 15.00 -31.25 9.20
CA SER A 78 16.20 -31.76 9.87
C SER A 78 15.91 -33.02 10.70
N SER A 79 16.82 -33.99 10.64
CA SER A 79 16.82 -35.16 11.54
C SER A 79 16.97 -34.75 13.00
N ALA A 80 16.59 -35.59 13.96
CA ALA A 80 16.60 -35.27 15.39
C ALA A 80 17.93 -34.68 15.90
N ALA A 81 19.07 -35.19 15.41
CA ALA A 81 20.41 -34.69 15.75
C ALA A 81 20.81 -33.36 15.06
N GLY A 82 20.11 -32.94 14.01
CA GLY A 82 20.38 -31.71 13.25
C GLY A 82 19.38 -30.58 13.49
N LYS A 83 18.43 -30.78 14.42
CA LYS A 83 17.47 -29.76 14.85
C LYS A 83 18.11 -28.83 15.86
N HIS A 84 18.79 -27.80 15.36
CA HIS A 84 19.40 -26.81 16.21
C HIS A 84 18.44 -25.64 16.51
N PRO A 85 18.45 -25.10 17.74
CA PRO A 85 17.52 -24.05 18.17
C PRO A 85 17.73 -22.73 17.42
N TYR A 86 18.94 -22.48 16.89
CA TYR A 86 19.24 -21.27 16.13
C TYR A 86 18.34 -21.11 14.89
N LEU A 87 17.86 -22.21 14.29
CA LEU A 87 16.96 -22.15 13.13
C LEU A 87 15.65 -21.46 13.49
N ILE A 88 15.10 -21.73 14.67
CA ILE A 88 13.88 -21.07 15.16
C ILE A 88 14.17 -19.61 15.51
N TYR A 89 15.27 -19.33 16.21
CA TYR A 89 15.64 -17.95 16.57
C TYR A 89 15.85 -17.07 15.33
N SER A 90 16.45 -17.64 14.29
CA SER A 90 16.65 -16.96 13.01
C SER A 90 15.34 -16.77 12.24
N ALA A 91 14.44 -17.75 12.29
CA ALA A 91 13.11 -17.65 11.68
C ALA A 91 12.25 -16.54 12.32
N ILE A 92 12.38 -16.30 13.62
CA ILE A 92 11.60 -15.26 14.34
C ILE A 92 12.12 -13.85 14.07
N ALA A 93 13.36 -13.68 13.62
CA ALA A 93 13.98 -12.36 13.45
C ALA A 93 13.23 -11.45 12.47
N ALA A 94 12.80 -11.97 11.31
CA ALA A 94 12.06 -11.17 10.34
C ALA A 94 10.62 -10.85 10.80
N PRO A 95 9.82 -11.80 11.34
CA PRO A 95 8.54 -11.49 11.98
C PRO A 95 8.65 -10.45 13.10
N LEU A 96 9.68 -10.54 13.94
CA LEU A 96 9.92 -9.57 15.00
C LEU A 96 10.27 -8.18 14.43
N GLY A 97 11.12 -8.13 13.41
CA GLY A 97 11.41 -6.90 12.67
C GLY A 97 10.18 -6.28 12.01
N LEU A 98 9.27 -7.13 11.50
CA LEU A 98 8.00 -6.70 10.89
C LEU A 98 7.09 -6.09 11.95
N LEU A 99 6.96 -6.75 13.10
CA LEU A 99 6.15 -6.27 14.21
C LEU A 99 6.66 -4.90 14.69
N PHE A 100 7.97 -4.77 14.88
CA PHE A 100 8.57 -3.49 15.24
C PHE A 100 8.30 -2.41 14.18
N ASN A 101 8.49 -2.75 12.90
CA ASN A 101 8.26 -1.81 11.81
C ASN A 101 6.79 -1.35 11.75
N TYR A 102 5.85 -2.28 11.94
CA TYR A 102 4.42 -1.99 11.92
C TYR A 102 4.00 -0.99 13.01
N TYR A 103 4.52 -1.13 14.23
CA TYR A 103 4.12 -0.26 15.35
C TYR A 103 4.90 1.07 15.41
N TRP A 104 6.19 1.08 15.06
CA TRP A 104 7.05 2.27 15.25
C TRP A 104 7.41 3.01 13.96
N VAL A 105 7.40 2.35 12.81
CA VAL A 105 7.96 2.90 11.56
C VAL A 105 6.87 3.19 10.54
N TYR A 106 5.78 2.41 10.57
CA TYR A 106 4.70 2.50 9.59
C TYR A 106 4.04 3.88 9.53
N ASP A 107 3.82 4.53 10.67
CA ASP A 107 3.18 5.86 10.72
C ASP A 107 4.04 6.92 10.00
N SER A 108 5.34 6.96 10.30
CA SER A 108 6.28 7.86 9.61
C SER A 108 6.39 7.55 8.11
N GLU A 109 6.42 6.28 7.73
CA GLU A 109 6.40 5.89 6.31
C GLU A 109 5.09 6.33 5.61
N ALA A 110 3.94 6.11 6.25
CA ALA A 110 2.64 6.46 5.70
C ALA A 110 2.52 7.97 5.46
N LYS A 111 2.93 8.80 6.43
CA LYS A 111 2.97 10.25 6.27
C LYS A 111 3.87 10.71 5.12
N LEU A 112 5.03 10.08 4.97
CA LEU A 112 5.96 10.39 3.87
C LEU A 112 5.44 9.90 2.51
N LEU A 113 4.69 8.80 2.47
CA LEU A 113 4.05 8.28 1.26
C LEU A 113 2.84 9.14 0.83
N ASP A 114 1.95 9.46 1.77
CA ASP A 114 0.72 10.21 1.51
C ASP A 114 0.97 11.65 1.06
N SER A 115 2.09 12.24 1.51
CA SER A 115 2.53 13.58 1.06
C SER A 115 3.13 13.60 -0.35
N CYS A 116 3.36 12.44 -0.96
CA CYS A 116 3.92 12.30 -2.30
C CYS A 116 2.88 11.98 -3.37
N ASP A 117 1.71 11.45 -2.99
CA ASP A 117 0.58 11.22 -3.89
C ASP A 117 -0.07 12.56 -4.27
N GLU A 118 0.52 13.22 -5.25
CA GLU A 118 -0.20 14.14 -6.14
C GLU A 118 -0.93 13.26 -7.17
N SER A 119 -1.86 12.41 -6.73
CA SER A 119 -2.81 11.83 -7.66
C SER A 119 -3.71 12.96 -8.12
N ASP A 120 -3.34 13.62 -9.22
CA ASP A 120 -4.25 14.46 -9.99
C ASP A 120 -5.53 13.64 -10.20
N PHE A 121 -6.63 14.13 -9.64
CA PHE A 121 -7.91 13.44 -9.65
C PHE A 121 -8.32 13.16 -11.11
N VAL A 122 -8.24 11.91 -11.55
CA VAL A 122 -8.85 11.49 -12.82
C VAL A 122 -10.34 11.30 -12.56
N TYR A 123 -11.12 12.32 -12.88
CA TYR A 123 -12.58 12.26 -12.84
C TYR A 123 -13.07 11.23 -13.88
N LYS A 124 -13.55 10.06 -13.44
CA LYS A 124 -14.41 9.22 -14.27
C LYS A 124 -15.85 9.69 -14.12
N THR A 125 -16.34 10.45 -15.10
CA THR A 125 -17.76 10.74 -15.24
C THR A 125 -18.49 9.44 -15.56
N VAL A 126 -19.23 8.88 -14.59
CA VAL A 126 -20.16 7.78 -14.87
C VAL A 126 -21.51 8.42 -15.19
N SER A 127 -21.82 8.56 -16.48
CA SER A 127 -23.18 8.83 -16.94
C SER A 127 -24.02 7.57 -16.75
N LYS A 128 -24.94 7.57 -15.79
CA LYS A 128 -25.97 6.53 -15.67
C LYS A 128 -27.21 7.01 -16.45
N PRO A 129 -27.70 6.27 -17.47
CA PRO A 129 -28.98 6.58 -18.08
C PRO A 129 -30.12 6.14 -17.14
N GLU A 130 -30.95 7.08 -16.74
CA GLU A 130 -32.20 6.81 -16.03
C GLU A 130 -33.27 6.40 -17.05
N LYS A 131 -33.84 5.20 -16.89
CA LYS A 131 -34.93 4.68 -17.71
C LYS A 131 -36.24 5.39 -17.34
N THR A 132 -36.84 6.11 -18.28
CA THR A 132 -38.24 6.53 -18.21
C THR A 132 -39.16 5.30 -18.35
N GLN A 133 -40.02 5.04 -17.36
CA GLN A 133 -41.21 4.19 -17.51
C GLN A 133 -42.45 5.08 -17.72
N LYS A 134 -43.21 4.79 -18.79
CA LYS A 134 -44.53 5.38 -19.09
C LYS A 134 -45.60 4.88 -18.09
N PRO A 135 -46.66 5.66 -17.80
CA PRO A 135 -47.77 5.23 -16.94
C PRO A 135 -48.78 4.34 -17.70
N ALA A 136 -49.34 3.36 -17.00
CA ALA A 136 -50.46 2.55 -17.47
C ALA A 136 -51.79 3.29 -17.23
N GLU A 137 -52.63 3.34 -18.27
CA GLU A 137 -54.03 3.79 -18.25
C GLU A 137 -54.92 2.82 -17.46
N GLU A 138 -55.77 3.35 -16.57
CA GLU A 138 -57.03 2.72 -16.18
C GLU A 138 -58.18 3.65 -16.60
N LYS A 139 -59.03 3.15 -17.51
CA LYS A 139 -60.33 3.73 -17.88
C LYS A 139 -61.43 2.76 -17.44
N SER A 140 -62.39 3.25 -16.67
CA SER A 140 -63.74 2.70 -16.45
C SER A 140 -64.55 3.82 -15.77
N SER A 141 -65.82 4.11 -16.03
CA SER A 141 -66.88 3.56 -16.88
C SER A 141 -68.02 4.57 -16.74
N LEU A 142 -68.48 5.20 -17.81
CA LEU A 142 -69.80 5.84 -17.87
C LEU A 142 -70.13 6.25 -19.32
N ASP A 143 -71.18 5.60 -19.82
CA ASP A 143 -72.21 6.07 -20.72
C ASP A 143 -71.87 6.63 -22.12
N ASP A 144 -72.23 5.76 -23.06
CA ASP A 144 -73.24 6.00 -24.09
C ASP A 144 -72.86 6.63 -25.44
N SER A 145 -73.03 5.72 -26.41
CA SER A 145 -73.75 5.94 -27.67
C SER A 145 -73.03 6.68 -28.79
N VAL A 146 -72.54 5.86 -29.72
CA VAL A 146 -72.93 5.87 -31.13
C VAL A 146 -73.56 7.19 -31.61
N TYR A 147 -72.74 8.05 -32.19
CA TYR A 147 -73.04 8.66 -33.49
C TYR A 147 -71.71 9.00 -34.19
N SER A 148 -71.46 8.30 -35.29
CA SER A 148 -70.45 8.66 -36.28
C SER A 148 -70.95 9.88 -37.06
N ASP A 149 -70.12 10.91 -37.27
CA ASP A 149 -69.85 11.34 -38.64
C ASP A 149 -68.58 12.21 -38.74
N LEU A 150 -68.02 12.16 -39.94
CA LEU A 150 -66.70 12.52 -40.44
C LEU A 150 -66.36 14.02 -40.36
N GLY A 151 -65.06 14.34 -40.20
CA GLY A 151 -64.57 15.68 -40.54
C GLY A 151 -63.19 16.03 -39.98
N ASN A 152 -62.18 16.00 -40.85
CA ASN A 152 -60.77 16.30 -40.58
C ASN A 152 -60.48 17.74 -40.09
N ALA A 153 -59.53 17.82 -39.15
CA ALA A 153 -58.45 18.82 -39.02
C ALA A 153 -58.79 20.23 -38.42
N PRO A 154 -57.79 21.07 -38.09
CA PRO A 154 -57.21 21.18 -36.74
C PRO A 154 -57.18 22.63 -36.20
N GLU A 155 -57.43 22.86 -34.91
CA GLU A 155 -57.16 24.17 -34.28
C GLU A 155 -56.55 23.96 -32.88
N LEU A 156 -55.25 24.22 -32.67
CA LEU A 156 -54.59 25.50 -32.37
C LEU A 156 -54.71 25.92 -30.89
N GLN A 157 -53.52 26.20 -30.33
CA GLN A 157 -53.19 27.12 -29.25
C GLN A 157 -52.85 26.51 -27.88
N THR A 158 -51.56 26.47 -27.51
CA THR A 158 -50.77 27.52 -26.81
C THR A 158 -50.88 27.25 -25.31
N ASP A 159 -49.81 26.89 -24.61
CA ASP A 159 -49.08 27.90 -23.84
C ASP A 159 -47.61 27.56 -23.58
N ALA A 160 -46.77 28.58 -23.81
CA ALA A 160 -45.46 28.80 -23.22
C ALA A 160 -45.64 29.11 -21.72
N LYS A 161 -44.77 28.74 -20.78
CA LYS A 161 -43.37 29.18 -20.55
C LYS A 161 -42.78 28.39 -19.35
N PRO A 162 -41.46 28.50 -19.07
CA PRO A 162 -40.65 27.48 -18.42
C PRO A 162 -40.46 27.72 -16.91
N THR A 163 -40.25 26.64 -16.14
CA THR A 163 -39.79 26.71 -14.75
C THR A 163 -38.44 26.00 -14.61
N ALA A 164 -37.55 26.69 -13.92
CA ALA A 164 -36.11 26.54 -13.89
C ALA A 164 -35.58 25.33 -13.10
N GLU A 165 -34.41 24.87 -13.58
CA GLU A 165 -33.22 24.43 -12.84
C GLU A 165 -33.35 23.52 -11.61
N GLN A 166 -32.65 22.39 -11.67
CA GLN A 166 -31.76 22.03 -10.58
C GLN A 166 -30.44 21.47 -11.11
N ASN A 167 -29.51 22.38 -11.41
CA ASN A 167 -28.10 22.05 -11.56
C ASN A 167 -27.55 21.70 -10.16
N VAL A 168 -27.50 20.42 -9.83
CA VAL A 168 -26.78 19.95 -8.65
C VAL A 168 -25.28 20.14 -8.90
N LYS A 169 -24.75 21.29 -8.48
CA LYS A 169 -23.30 21.50 -8.33
C LYS A 169 -22.82 20.61 -7.20
N VAL A 170 -22.28 19.45 -7.55
CA VAL A 170 -21.49 18.64 -6.63
C VAL A 170 -20.23 19.42 -6.31
N GLN A 171 -20.24 20.10 -5.16
CA GLN A 171 -19.05 20.75 -4.62
C GLN A 171 -18.11 19.65 -4.14
N ASN A 172 -17.09 19.36 -4.96
CA ASN A 172 -15.98 18.49 -4.60
C ASN A 172 -15.32 19.05 -3.34
N VAL A 173 -15.55 18.41 -2.19
CA VAL A 173 -14.74 18.64 -0.98
C VAL A 173 -13.36 18.08 -1.29
N LYS A 174 -12.49 18.97 -1.76
CA LYS A 174 -11.06 18.75 -1.90
C LYS A 174 -10.52 18.58 -0.49
N VAL A 175 -10.49 17.36 0.03
CA VAL A 175 -9.77 17.06 1.27
C VAL A 175 -8.31 17.44 0.98
N PRO A 176 -7.75 18.49 1.59
CA PRO A 176 -6.36 18.82 1.35
C PRO A 176 -5.54 17.68 1.95
N ARG A 177 -4.98 16.81 1.10
CA ARG A 177 -3.89 15.94 1.57
C ARG A 177 -2.82 16.89 2.11
N VAL A 178 -2.51 16.74 3.39
CA VAL A 178 -1.61 17.63 4.11
C VAL A 178 -0.25 17.51 3.44
N ARG A 179 0.12 18.51 2.62
CA ARG A 179 1.50 18.66 2.19
C ARG A 179 2.30 18.88 3.48
N LEU A 180 3.08 17.88 3.89
CA LEU A 180 3.98 18.05 5.02
C LEU A 180 4.84 19.29 4.76
N SER A 181 4.93 20.17 5.76
CA SER A 181 5.89 21.26 5.75
C SER A 181 7.31 20.69 5.68
N LYS A 182 8.27 21.47 5.17
CA LYS A 182 9.69 21.04 5.06
C LYS A 182 10.22 20.51 6.40
N ASP A 183 9.85 21.18 7.50
CA ASP A 183 10.25 20.78 8.85
C ASP A 183 9.62 19.46 9.27
N GLN A 184 8.35 19.23 8.92
CA GLN A 184 7.67 17.98 9.21
C GLN A 184 8.28 16.82 8.40
N THR A 185 8.58 17.03 7.12
CA THR A 185 9.27 16.03 6.28
C THR A 185 10.63 15.68 6.87
N LYS A 186 11.39 16.67 7.36
CA LYS A 186 12.69 16.46 8.00
C LYS A 186 12.56 15.63 9.28
N THR A 187 11.60 15.96 10.14
CA THR A 187 11.33 15.22 11.38
C THR A 187 10.92 13.78 11.09
N GLU A 188 9.98 13.56 10.17
CA GLU A 188 9.54 12.21 9.81
C GLU A 188 10.66 11.40 9.16
N LEU A 189 11.53 12.04 8.38
CA LEU A 189 12.71 11.39 7.79
C LEU A 189 13.77 11.04 8.86
N GLN A 190 13.90 11.84 9.92
CA GLN A 190 14.73 11.49 11.08
C GLN A 190 14.13 10.34 11.90
N ASN A 191 12.82 10.33 12.11
CA ASN A 191 12.13 9.22 12.75
C ASN A 191 12.30 7.93 11.94
N LEU A 192 12.15 8.02 10.61
CA LEU A 192 12.38 6.92 9.68
C LEU A 192 13.81 6.38 9.77
N LYS A 193 14.81 7.26 9.88
CA LYS A 193 16.22 6.87 10.08
C LYS A 193 16.38 6.01 11.32
N ILE A 194 15.82 6.45 12.44
CA ILE A 194 15.90 5.74 13.72
C ILE A 194 15.16 4.40 13.63
N GLY A 195 13.96 4.42 13.05
CA GLY A 195 13.17 3.21 12.80
C GLY A 195 13.93 2.17 11.98
N TYR A 196 14.52 2.59 10.85
CA TYR A 196 15.29 1.71 9.97
C TYR A 196 16.57 1.19 10.62
N LEU A 197 17.21 2.01 11.48
CA LEU A 197 18.35 1.55 12.26
C LEU A 197 17.95 0.39 13.18
N TYR A 198 16.88 0.56 13.98
CA TYR A 198 16.42 -0.48 14.90
C TYR A 198 15.91 -1.72 14.16
N SER A 199 15.10 -1.57 13.11
CA SER A 199 14.69 -2.69 12.25
C SER A 199 15.91 -3.43 11.69
N GLY A 200 16.91 -2.70 11.19
CA GLY A 200 18.15 -3.28 10.67
C GLY A 200 18.93 -4.04 11.74
N VAL A 201 19.02 -3.51 12.97
CA VAL A 201 19.70 -4.19 14.10
C VAL A 201 18.97 -5.47 14.50
N ILE A 202 17.64 -5.47 14.60
CA ILE A 202 16.85 -6.66 14.94
C ILE A 202 17.12 -7.79 13.93
N ILE A 203 17.09 -7.48 12.64
CA ILE A 203 17.34 -8.45 11.57
C ILE A 203 18.82 -8.87 11.58
N ALA A 204 19.75 -7.95 11.85
CA ALA A 204 21.19 -8.24 11.93
C ALA A 204 21.52 -9.21 13.08
N VAL A 205 20.84 -9.10 14.22
CA VAL A 205 20.98 -10.07 15.32
C VAL A 205 20.54 -11.47 14.85
N GLY A 206 19.41 -11.57 14.15
CA GLY A 206 18.98 -12.82 13.53
C GLY A 206 20.01 -13.38 12.54
N PHE A 207 20.57 -12.53 11.70
CA PHE A 207 21.66 -12.89 10.79
C PHE A 207 22.90 -13.42 11.52
N LEU A 208 23.33 -12.77 12.60
CA LEU A 208 24.48 -13.22 13.41
C LEU A 208 24.22 -14.57 14.06
N ILE A 209 23.06 -14.75 14.69
CA ILE A 209 22.65 -16.04 15.28
C ILE A 209 22.67 -17.13 14.20
N SER A 210 22.11 -16.85 13.02
CA SER A 210 22.05 -17.79 11.91
C SER A 210 23.44 -18.14 11.36
N SER A 211 24.36 -17.17 11.32
CA SER A 211 25.72 -17.35 10.81
C SER A 211 26.59 -18.16 11.76
N ILE A 212 26.48 -17.87 13.07
CA ILE A 212 27.18 -18.63 14.12
C ILE A 212 26.64 -20.06 14.17
N GLY A 213 25.31 -20.24 14.17
CA GLY A 213 24.68 -21.55 14.17
C GLY A 213 25.04 -22.38 12.94
N PHE A 214 25.00 -21.78 11.75
CA PHE A 214 25.40 -22.46 10.52
C PHE A 214 26.89 -22.84 10.50
N SER A 215 27.76 -22.00 11.08
CA SER A 215 29.18 -22.32 11.21
C SER A 215 29.39 -23.47 12.19
N GLY A 216 28.64 -23.48 13.30
CA GLY A 216 28.64 -24.57 14.28
C GLY A 216 28.16 -25.91 13.71
N ASP A 217 27.19 -25.91 12.78
CA ASP A 217 26.72 -27.15 12.13
C ASP A 217 27.78 -27.89 11.30
N LYS A 218 28.90 -27.23 10.99
CA LYS A 218 30.01 -27.80 10.20
C LYS A 218 31.07 -28.49 11.04
N TYR A 219 31.12 -28.24 12.35
CA TYR A 219 32.14 -28.74 13.27
C TYR A 219 31.51 -29.66 14.32
#